data_AF-C0C5B8-F1
#
_entry.id   AF-C0C5B8-F1
#
_cell.length_a   1.000
_cell.length_b   1.000
_cell.length_c   1.000
_cell.angle_alpha   90.00
_cell.angle_beta   90.00
_cell.angle_gamma   90.00
#
_symmetry.space_group_name_H-M   'P 1'
#
loop_
_entity.id
_entity.type
_entity.pdbx_description
1 polymer ?
#
loop_
_entity_poly.entity_id
_entity_poly.type
_entity_poly.pdbx_seq_one_letter_code
_entity_poly.pdbx_strand_id
1 'polypeptide(L)'
;MKAEIKNLRRGISRLKHEIKNPPSLFHKKQEKMMELVMMLESREIEFLDMTIEVERFIETIEKSEMRIMFRLYYIEDYSYIKVADEMNQMFPRRSIAYSDENVKKRIQRYLVNVPQCAERKCRHAGIR
;
A
#
# COMPACT_ATOMS: atom_id res chain seq x y z
N MET A 1 -32.43 36.53 24.22
CA MET A 1 -33.86 36.20 24.03
C MET A 1 -34.37 36.23 22.58
N LYS A 2 -34.59 37.38 21.92
CA LYS A 2 -35.18 37.40 20.55
C LYS A 2 -34.34 36.68 19.49
N ALA A 3 -33.02 36.77 19.58
CA ALA A 3 -32.09 36.08 18.68
C ALA A 3 -32.13 34.55 18.85
N GLU A 4 -32.26 34.07 20.09
CA GLU A 4 -32.40 32.63 20.39
C GLU A 4 -33.71 32.09 19.84
N ILE A 5 -34.82 32.82 20.04
CA ILE A 5 -36.13 32.44 19.48
C ILE A 5 -36.09 32.39 17.95
N LYS A 6 -35.39 33.33 17.30
CA LYS A 6 -35.19 33.33 15.84
C LYS A 6 -34.36 32.13 15.38
N ASN A 7 -33.31 31.78 16.11
CA ASN A 7 -32.47 30.62 15.80
C ASN A 7 -33.23 29.30 15.99
N LEU A 8 -34.03 29.18 17.06
CA LEU A 8 -34.91 28.03 17.29
C LEU A 8 -35.93 27.87 16.17
N ARG A 9 -36.59 28.95 15.74
CA ARG A 9 -37.54 28.92 14.61
C ARG A 9 -36.88 28.44 13.31
N ARG A 10 -35.65 28.89 13.02
CA ARG A 10 -34.88 28.41 11.86
C ARG A 10 -34.53 26.93 11.97
N GLY A 11 -34.13 26.47 13.15
CA GLY A 11 -33.86 25.05 13.42
C GLY A 11 -35.09 24.17 13.18
N ILE A 12 -36.24 24.58 13.72
CA ILE A 12 -37.52 23.88 13.53
C ILE A 12 -37.92 23.84 12.05
N SER A 13 -37.74 24.92 11.29
CA SER A 13 -38.01 24.91 9.84
C SER A 13 -37.12 23.93 9.08
N ARG A 14 -35.84 23.81 9.43
CA ARG A 14 -34.91 22.84 8.80
C ARG A 14 -35.32 21.40 9.10
N LEU A 15 -35.58 21.08 10.36
CA LEU A 15 -36.04 19.75 10.77
C LEU A 15 -37.36 19.38 10.08
N LYS A 16 -38.31 20.31 9.96
CA LYS A 16 -39.56 20.09 9.20
C LYS A 16 -39.30 19.79 7.73
N HIS A 17 -38.32 20.46 7.12
CA HIS A 17 -37.93 20.18 5.73
C HIS A 17 -37.29 18.79 5.60
N GLU A 18 -36.38 18.43 6.49
CA GLU A 18 -35.74 17.10 6.50
C GLU A 18 -36.74 15.97 6.74
N ILE A 19 -37.73 16.17 7.61
CA ILE A 19 -38.81 15.20 7.84
C ILE A 19 -39.70 15.06 6.59
N LYS A 20 -39.97 16.18 5.88
CA LYS A 20 -40.79 16.19 4.67
C LYS A 20 -40.06 15.58 3.46
N ASN A 21 -38.75 15.80 3.39
CA ASN A 21 -37.87 15.34 2.32
C ASN A 21 -36.71 14.54 2.95
N PRO A 22 -36.97 13.33 3.46
CA PRO A 22 -35.91 12.51 4.03
C PRO A 22 -34.84 12.26 2.97
N PRO A 23 -33.54 12.33 3.33
CA PRO A 23 -32.48 11.91 2.41
C PRO A 23 -32.83 10.51 1.93
N SER A 24 -33.07 10.39 0.63
CA SER A 24 -33.38 9.10 0.04
C SER A 24 -32.23 8.14 0.36
N LEU A 25 -32.54 6.84 0.44
CA LEU A 25 -31.51 5.80 0.56
C LEU A 25 -30.41 5.98 -0.49
N PHE A 26 -30.78 6.52 -1.65
CA PHE A 26 -29.88 6.92 -2.72
C PHE A 26 -28.85 7.99 -2.30
N HIS A 27 -29.25 9.09 -1.66
CA HIS A 27 -28.31 10.12 -1.17
C HIS A 27 -27.35 9.58 -0.11
N LYS A 28 -27.84 8.80 0.86
CA LYS A 28 -26.98 8.17 1.87
C LYS A 28 -25.96 7.21 1.24
N LYS A 29 -26.39 6.45 0.23
CA LYS A 29 -25.50 5.56 -0.54
C LYS A 29 -24.47 6.36 -1.33
N GLN A 30 -24.86 7.51 -1.88
CA GLN A 30 -23.96 8.41 -2.60
C GLN A 30 -22.89 9.01 -1.70
N GLU A 31 -23.25 9.47 -0.50
CA GLU A 31 -22.28 9.96 0.50
C GLU A 31 -21.28 8.87 0.89
N LYS A 32 -21.76 7.66 1.18
CA LYS A 32 -20.87 6.52 1.49
C LYS A 32 -19.99 6.10 0.33
N MET A 33 -20.48 6.19 -0.91
CA MET A 33 -19.66 5.96 -2.09
C MET A 33 -18.53 6.98 -2.18
N MET A 34 -18.82 8.27 -1.96
CA MET A 34 -17.80 9.32 -1.97
C MET A 34 -16.73 9.10 -0.88
N GLU A 35 -17.16 8.75 0.35
CA GLU A 35 -16.23 8.40 1.43
C GLU A 35 -15.32 7.22 1.04
N LEU A 36 -15.88 6.17 0.43
CA LEU A 36 -15.11 5.00 -0.02
C LEU A 36 -14.12 5.35 -1.13
N VAL A 37 -14.52 6.16 -2.11
CA VAL A 37 -13.64 6.61 -3.21
C VAL A 37 -12.45 7.37 -2.64
N MET A 38 -12.68 8.36 -1.77
CA MET A 38 -11.59 9.14 -1.17
C MET A 38 -10.62 8.25 -0.36
N MET A 39 -11.15 7.26 0.37
CA MET A 39 -10.32 6.32 1.12
C MET A 39 -9.50 5.41 0.20
N LEU A 40 -10.08 4.94 -0.90
CA LEU A 40 -9.39 4.11 -1.87
C LEU A 40 -8.28 4.88 -2.58
N GLU A 41 -8.54 6.10 -3.04
CA GLU A 41 -7.55 6.97 -3.67
C GLU A 41 -6.37 7.24 -2.72
N SER A 42 -6.65 7.51 -1.44
CA SER A 42 -5.58 7.75 -0.44
C SER A 42 -4.69 6.52 -0.24
N ARG A 43 -5.30 5.32 -0.18
CA ARG A 43 -4.56 4.05 -0.04
C ARG A 43 -3.79 3.69 -1.30
N GLU A 44 -4.34 4.00 -2.47
CA GLU A 44 -3.67 3.78 -3.75
C GLU A 44 -2.40 4.62 -3.84
N ILE A 45 -2.45 5.89 -3.44
CA ILE A 45 -1.27 6.76 -3.38
C ILE A 45 -0.23 6.20 -2.41
N GLU A 46 -0.63 5.81 -1.20
CA GLU A 46 0.28 5.22 -0.20
C GLU A 46 0.94 3.93 -0.73
N PHE A 47 0.15 3.05 -1.36
CA PHE A 47 0.65 1.83 -1.98
C PHE A 47 1.63 2.10 -3.12
N LEU A 48 1.34 3.08 -3.98
CA LEU A 48 2.22 3.50 -5.06
C LEU A 48 3.54 4.05 -4.51
N ASP A 49 3.52 4.92 -3.50
CA ASP A 49 4.74 5.48 -2.90
C ASP A 49 5.65 4.38 -2.32
N MET A 50 5.07 3.42 -1.60
CA MET A 50 5.80 2.26 -1.07
C MET A 50 6.37 1.39 -2.19
N THR A 51 5.59 1.13 -3.24
CA THR A 51 6.02 0.33 -4.39
C THR A 51 7.19 1.00 -5.10
N ILE A 52 7.13 2.31 -5.32
CA ILE A 52 8.22 3.06 -5.94
C ILE A 52 9.47 3.05 -5.04
N GLU A 53 9.33 3.10 -3.70
CA GLU A 53 10.48 2.96 -2.80
C GLU A 53 11.18 1.60 -2.97
N VAL A 54 10.41 0.52 -3.02
CA VAL A 54 10.95 -0.83 -3.26
C VAL A 54 11.60 -0.92 -4.64
N GLU A 55 10.94 -0.42 -5.69
CA GLU A 55 11.51 -0.40 -7.05
C GLU A 55 12.83 0.35 -7.10
N ARG A 56 12.89 1.56 -6.51
CA ARG A 56 14.12 2.36 -6.44
C ARG A 56 15.22 1.62 -5.69
N PHE A 57 14.90 0.98 -4.57
CA PHE A 57 15.86 0.17 -3.82
C PHE A 57 16.40 -0.98 -4.69
N ILE A 58 15.53 -1.74 -5.35
CA ILE A 58 15.92 -2.82 -6.24
C ILE A 58 16.80 -2.28 -7.38
N GLU A 59 16.51 -1.10 -7.92
CA GLU A 59 17.31 -0.45 -8.97
C GLU A 59 18.74 -0.11 -8.51
N THR A 60 18.97 0.09 -7.21
CA THR A 60 20.32 0.33 -6.66
C THR A 60 21.19 -0.93 -6.55
N ILE A 61 20.60 -2.13 -6.64
CA ILE A 61 21.34 -3.41 -6.49
C ILE A 61 22.27 -3.62 -7.68
N GLU A 62 23.59 -3.56 -7.51
CA GLU A 62 24.54 -3.67 -8.63
C GLU A 62 24.45 -5.00 -9.39
N LYS A 63 24.27 -6.12 -8.67
CA LYS A 63 24.27 -7.47 -9.26
C LYS A 63 22.92 -7.78 -9.90
N SER A 64 22.88 -7.90 -11.23
CA SER A 64 21.65 -8.20 -12.00
C SER A 64 20.92 -9.46 -11.53
N GLU A 65 21.65 -10.54 -11.23
CA GLU A 65 21.09 -11.79 -10.69
C GLU A 65 20.36 -11.56 -9.35
N MET A 66 20.91 -10.72 -8.46
CA MET A 66 20.23 -10.38 -7.20
C MET A 66 19.04 -9.46 -7.44
N ARG A 67 19.13 -8.53 -8.39
CA ARG A 67 18.02 -7.65 -8.77
C ARG A 67 16.80 -8.45 -9.22
N ILE A 68 17.00 -9.44 -10.10
CA ILE A 68 15.94 -10.33 -10.59
C ILE A 68 15.33 -11.13 -9.42
N MET A 69 16.16 -11.72 -8.57
CA MET A 69 15.71 -12.46 -7.38
C MET A 69 14.84 -11.59 -6.45
N PHE A 70 15.22 -10.33 -6.25
CA PHE A 70 14.43 -9.38 -5.45
C PHE A 70 13.13 -8.98 -6.12
N ARG A 71 13.11 -8.74 -7.45
CA ARG A 71 11.87 -8.44 -8.19
C ARG A 71 10.87 -9.58 -8.08
N LEU A 72 11.32 -10.83 -8.31
CA LEU A 72 10.47 -12.00 -8.20
C LEU A 72 9.87 -12.16 -6.79
N TYR A 73 10.66 -11.90 -5.74
CA TYR A 73 10.18 -12.08 -4.37
C TYR A 73 9.30 -10.91 -3.88
N TYR A 74 9.74 -9.66 -4.03
CA TYR A 74 9.08 -8.50 -3.42
C TYR A 74 8.06 -7.79 -4.30
N ILE A 75 8.19 -7.88 -5.63
CA ILE A 75 7.26 -7.24 -6.57
C ILE A 75 6.24 -8.25 -7.07
N GLU A 76 6.68 -9.43 -7.50
CA GLU A 76 5.79 -10.49 -8.03
C GLU A 76 5.18 -11.38 -6.92
N ASP A 77 5.57 -11.18 -5.66
CA ASP A 77 5.11 -11.94 -4.49
C ASP A 77 5.30 -13.47 -4.62
N TYR A 78 6.38 -13.91 -5.27
CA TYR A 78 6.69 -15.33 -5.42
C TYR A 78 7.26 -15.91 -4.13
N SER A 79 6.81 -17.13 -3.79
CA SER A 79 7.44 -17.90 -2.72
C SER A 79 8.90 -18.23 -3.06
N TYR A 80 9.74 -18.49 -2.05
CA TYR A 80 11.14 -18.87 -2.27
C TYR A 80 11.33 -20.04 -3.24
N ILE A 81 10.40 -21.02 -3.23
CA ILE A 81 10.40 -22.15 -4.15
C ILE A 81 10.18 -21.66 -5.58
N LYS A 82 9.13 -20.85 -5.81
CA LYS A 82 8.81 -20.32 -7.14
C LYS A 82 9.92 -19.40 -7.67
N VAL A 83 10.54 -18.58 -6.80
CA VAL A 83 11.72 -17.79 -7.16
C VAL A 83 12.87 -18.70 -7.61
N ALA A 84 13.12 -19.81 -6.89
CA ALA A 84 14.17 -20.75 -7.27
C ALA A 84 13.90 -21.39 -8.65
N ASP A 85 12.67 -21.79 -8.91
CA ASP A 85 12.26 -22.38 -10.19
C ASP A 85 12.46 -21.41 -11.36
N GLU A 86 11.98 -20.17 -11.23
CA GLU A 86 12.16 -19.12 -12.24
C GLU A 86 13.65 -18.78 -12.45
N MET A 87 14.40 -18.67 -11.36
CA MET A 87 15.84 -18.41 -11.44
C MET A 87 16.61 -19.57 -12.10
N ASN A 88 16.21 -20.82 -11.87
CA ASN A 88 16.79 -21.99 -12.54
C ASN A 88 16.48 -22.00 -14.04
N GLN A 89 15.27 -21.59 -14.44
CA GLN A 89 14.89 -21.43 -15.85
C GLN A 89 15.72 -20.33 -16.53
N MET A 90 15.92 -19.19 -15.86
CA MET A 90 16.69 -18.06 -16.39
C MET A 90 18.20 -18.31 -16.43
N PHE A 91 18.74 -19.09 -15.47
CA PHE A 91 20.17 -19.35 -15.33
C PHE A 91 20.49 -20.86 -15.38
N PRO A 92 20.19 -21.56 -16.50
CA PRO A 92 20.29 -23.02 -16.57
C PRO A 92 21.73 -23.55 -16.48
N ARG A 93 22.73 -22.69 -16.71
CA ARG A 93 24.16 -23.04 -16.68
C ARG A 93 24.83 -22.77 -15.32
N ARG A 94 24.06 -22.36 -14.30
CA ARG A 94 24.61 -22.12 -12.96
C ARG A 94 25.14 -23.44 -12.39
N SER A 95 26.34 -23.41 -11.83
CA SER A 95 27.01 -24.61 -11.28
C SER A 95 26.24 -25.27 -10.13
N ILE A 96 25.58 -24.46 -9.30
CA ILE A 96 24.71 -24.91 -8.21
C ILE A 96 23.31 -24.44 -8.57
N ALA A 97 22.31 -25.33 -8.58
CA ALA A 97 20.93 -24.91 -8.79
C ALA A 97 20.43 -24.01 -7.65
N TYR A 98 19.48 -23.13 -7.94
CA TYR A 98 18.72 -22.43 -6.91
C TYR A 98 17.82 -23.42 -6.19
N SER A 99 17.69 -23.22 -4.88
CA SER A 99 16.74 -23.88 -4.00
C SER A 99 16.10 -22.81 -3.14
N ASP A 100 14.89 -23.07 -2.64
CA ASP A 100 14.19 -22.18 -1.71
C ASP A 100 15.08 -21.70 -0.55
N GLU A 101 15.81 -22.63 0.07
CA GLU A 101 16.68 -22.35 1.20
C GLU A 101 17.89 -21.48 0.81
N ASN A 102 18.48 -21.69 -0.37
CA ASN A 102 19.63 -20.91 -0.81
C ASN A 102 19.22 -19.51 -1.31
N VAL A 103 18.03 -19.37 -1.91
CA VAL A 103 17.42 -18.08 -2.26
C VAL A 103 17.15 -17.28 -0.99
N LYS A 104 16.46 -17.87 -0.01
CA LYS A 104 16.18 -17.24 1.29
C LYS A 104 17.46 -16.71 1.96
N LYS A 105 18.49 -17.56 2.06
CA LYS A 105 19.79 -17.17 2.64
C LYS A 105 20.47 -16.06 1.84
N ARG A 106 20.36 -16.04 0.52
CA ARG A 106 20.92 -14.96 -0.31
C ARG A 106 20.22 -13.64 -0.08
N ILE A 107 18.89 -13.62 -0.05
CA ILE A 107 18.10 -12.42 0.24
C ILE A 107 18.44 -11.90 1.65
N GLN A 108 18.43 -12.77 2.66
CA GLN A 108 18.76 -12.40 4.04
C GLN A 108 20.18 -11.81 4.17
N ARG A 109 21.19 -12.48 3.60
CA ARG A 109 22.57 -11.96 3.62
C ARG A 109 22.71 -10.63 2.91
N TYR A 110 21.96 -10.43 1.81
CA TYR A 110 21.98 -9.16 1.12
C TYR A 110 21.50 -8.05 2.06
N LEU A 111 20.29 -8.21 2.62
CA LEU A 111 19.67 -7.20 3.49
C LEU A 111 20.46 -6.90 4.78
N VAL A 112 21.13 -7.89 5.39
CA VAL A 112 21.99 -7.67 6.57
C VAL A 112 23.18 -6.77 6.24
N ASN A 113 23.70 -6.84 5.02
CA ASN A 113 24.86 -6.06 4.60
C ASN A 113 24.48 -4.71 3.95
N VAL A 114 23.19 -4.41 3.82
CA VAL A 114 22.73 -3.08 3.39
C VAL A 114 22.76 -2.14 4.60
N PRO A 115 23.36 -0.94 4.48
CA PRO A 115 23.24 0.09 5.50
C PRO A 115 21.77 0.34 5.81
N GLN A 116 21.34 0.05 7.04
CA GLN A 116 19.96 0.29 7.43
C GLN A 116 19.69 1.79 7.36
N CYS A 117 18.62 2.19 6.67
CA CYS A 117 18.15 3.56 6.70
C CYS A 117 17.98 3.98 8.16
N ALA A 118 18.65 5.05 8.58
CA ALA A 118 18.45 5.62 9.91
C ALA A 118 16.96 5.87 10.11
N GLU A 119 16.38 5.31 11.18
CA GLU A 119 14.94 5.23 11.51
C GLU A 119 14.13 6.53 11.34
N ARG A 120 14.81 7.68 11.21
CA ARG A 120 14.20 9.00 11.03
C ARG A 120 13.57 9.22 9.65
N LYS A 121 13.88 8.45 8.61
CA LYS A 121 13.27 8.61 7.26
C LYS A 121 12.13 7.63 6.95
N CYS A 122 12.03 6.52 7.67
CA CYS A 122 11.01 5.47 7.44
C CYS A 122 9.69 5.71 8.20
N ARG A 123 9.52 6.83 8.90
CA ARG A 123 8.25 7.23 9.53
C ARG A 123 7.44 8.13 8.59
N HIS A 124 6.91 7.57 7.50
CA HIS A 124 5.82 8.21 6.74
C HIS A 124 4.57 7.33 6.65
N ALA A 125 4.39 6.40 7.57
CA ALA A 125 3.08 5.81 7.84
C ALA A 125 2.86 5.79 9.36
N GLY A 126 2.54 6.97 9.90
CA GLY A 126 1.94 7.06 11.22
C GLY A 126 0.52 6.52 11.15
N ILE A 127 0.35 5.21 11.27
CA ILE A 127 -0.92 4.59 11.63
C ILE A 127 -0.67 3.74 12.86
N ARG A 128 -1.35 4.17 13.93
CA ARG A 128 -1.45 3.51 15.22
C ARG A 128 -2.46 2.37 15.14
#